data_AF-A0A842XI20-F1
#
_entry.id   AF-A0A842XI20-F1
#
_cell.length_a   1.000
_cell.length_b   1.000
_cell.length_c   1.000
_cell.angle_alpha   90.00
_cell.angle_beta   90.00
_cell.angle_gamma   90.00
#
_symmetry.space_group_name_H-M   'P 1'
#
loop_
_entity.id
_entity.type
_entity.pdbx_description
1 polymer ?
#
loop_
_entity_poly.entity_id
_entity_poly.type
_entity_poly.pdbx_seq_one_letter_code
_entity_poly.pdbx_strand_id
1 'polypeptide(L)'
;ARRYHWLSDNAKNFVVEPHDAIVGDVKRDIVLDMTAKESESCRKTSVDITKEKPKKIKRMIMSIRPAYQKSLQEWMPKTADTLWKEYPIDVLSMPRNINWKALSEVYEFKPQNYEQLLGFKGMGPATIRGLALIAELIYGEKPSWKDPVKYSFAYGGKDGVPRPVNRRAMDESIRILKQAIQEAKIGNKERTRSLQRLRRFVPANMI
;
A
#
# COMPACT_ATOMS: atom_id res chain seq x y z
N ALA A 1 2.58 0.90 -13.13
CA ALA A 1 1.34 0.42 -12.45
C ALA A 1 1.64 -0.84 -11.63
N ARG A 2 0.79 -1.27 -10.68
CA ARG A 2 1.02 -2.51 -9.89
C ARG A 2 0.32 -3.73 -10.51
N ARG A 3 0.97 -4.90 -10.47
CA ARG A 3 0.37 -6.23 -10.73
C ARG A 3 0.22 -6.96 -9.42
N TYR A 4 -1.01 -7.39 -9.15
CA TYR A 4 -1.36 -8.19 -7.99
C TYR A 4 -1.52 -9.63 -8.49
N HIS A 5 -0.74 -10.55 -7.93
CA HIS A 5 -0.81 -11.97 -8.24
C HIS A 5 -1.52 -12.70 -7.12
N TRP A 6 -2.58 -13.41 -7.48
CA TRP A 6 -3.40 -14.25 -6.62
C TRP A 6 -3.33 -15.67 -7.14
N LEU A 7 -2.93 -16.62 -6.30
CA LEU A 7 -3.13 -18.05 -6.55
C LEU A 7 -4.35 -18.51 -5.77
N SER A 8 -5.40 -18.94 -6.49
CA SER A 8 -6.67 -19.40 -5.90
C SER A 8 -6.48 -20.46 -4.83
N ASP A 9 -5.51 -21.34 -5.04
CA ASP A 9 -5.26 -22.51 -4.19
C ASP A 9 -4.72 -22.12 -2.80
N ASN A 10 -4.16 -20.91 -2.68
CA ASN A 10 -3.57 -20.39 -1.44
C ASN A 10 -4.43 -19.32 -0.76
N ALA A 11 -5.50 -18.85 -1.40
CA ALA A 11 -6.31 -17.74 -0.92
C ALA A 11 -7.24 -18.17 0.22
N LYS A 12 -6.75 -18.09 1.47
CA LYS A 12 -7.53 -18.39 2.70
C LYS A 12 -8.24 -17.17 3.29
N ASN A 13 -7.82 -15.97 2.92
CA ASN A 13 -8.32 -14.71 3.45
C ASN A 13 -8.25 -13.68 2.31
N PHE A 14 -9.27 -12.84 2.13
CA PHE A 14 -9.31 -11.87 1.03
C PHE A 14 -8.74 -10.50 1.40
N VAL A 15 -8.40 -10.30 2.68
CA VAL A 15 -8.03 -9.00 3.25
C VAL A 15 -6.62 -9.01 3.82
N VAL A 16 -6.21 -10.10 4.46
CA VAL A 16 -4.92 -10.20 5.12
C VAL A 16 -3.93 -10.92 4.22
N GLU A 17 -3.00 -10.14 3.66
CA GLU A 17 -1.95 -10.59 2.74
C GLU A 17 -2.45 -11.62 1.70
N PRO A 18 -3.53 -11.35 0.95
CA PRO A 18 -4.12 -12.33 0.02
C PRO A 18 -3.25 -12.58 -1.22
N HIS A 19 -2.21 -11.78 -1.41
CA HIS A 19 -1.37 -11.74 -2.60
C HIS A 19 -0.10 -12.57 -2.39
N ASP A 20 0.19 -13.53 -3.27
CA ASP A 20 1.48 -14.22 -3.29
C ASP A 20 2.60 -13.24 -3.68
N ALA A 21 2.34 -12.39 -4.67
CA ALA A 21 3.28 -11.38 -5.14
C ALA A 21 2.59 -10.09 -5.59
N ILE A 22 3.25 -8.97 -5.29
CA ILE A 22 2.90 -7.66 -5.82
C ILE A 22 4.11 -7.14 -6.59
N VAL A 23 3.94 -6.98 -7.90
CA VAL A 23 4.98 -6.48 -8.81
C VAL A 23 4.67 -5.03 -9.13
N GLY A 24 5.67 -4.15 -9.03
CA GLY A 24 5.52 -2.73 -9.34
C GLY A 24 6.80 -2.13 -9.86
N ASP A 25 6.68 -1.19 -10.80
CA ASP A 25 7.85 -0.53 -11.41
C ASP A 25 8.69 0.24 -10.39
N VAL A 26 8.01 0.89 -9.43
CA VAL A 26 8.62 1.77 -8.42
C VAL A 26 8.12 1.35 -7.04
N LYS A 27 9.07 1.15 -6.13
CA LYS A 27 8.82 1.07 -4.69
C LYS A 27 8.79 2.49 -4.13
N ARG A 28 7.75 2.81 -3.38
CA ARG A 28 7.59 4.10 -2.71
C ARG A 28 7.93 3.97 -1.23
N ASP A 29 8.36 5.06 -0.62
CA ASP A 29 8.76 5.05 0.79
C ASP A 29 7.56 4.97 1.74
N ILE A 30 6.45 5.62 1.38
CA ILE A 30 5.26 5.73 2.22
C ILE A 30 4.03 5.29 1.41
N VAL A 31 3.44 4.16 1.79
CA VAL A 31 2.26 3.58 1.15
C VAL A 31 1.35 2.96 2.20
N LEU A 32 0.09 3.39 2.25
CA LEU A 32 -0.92 2.76 3.10
C LEU A 32 -1.19 1.32 2.62
N ASP A 33 -0.85 0.35 3.45
CA ASP A 33 -1.15 -1.06 3.22
C ASP A 33 -2.12 -1.60 4.29
N MET A 34 -3.41 -1.57 3.95
CA MET A 34 -4.46 -2.16 4.77
C MET A 34 -4.52 -3.69 4.67
N THR A 35 -3.68 -4.34 3.87
CA THR A 35 -3.63 -5.80 3.75
C THR A 35 -2.54 -6.45 4.61
N ALA A 36 -1.54 -5.67 5.04
CA ALA A 36 -0.48 -6.12 5.94
C ALA A 36 -1.05 -6.74 7.24
N LYS A 37 -0.39 -7.77 7.78
CA LYS A 37 -0.81 -8.37 9.07
C LYS A 37 -0.79 -7.36 10.20
N GLU A 38 0.18 -6.45 10.19
CA GLU A 38 0.34 -5.37 11.16
C GLU A 38 -0.85 -4.40 11.18
N SER A 39 -1.62 -4.32 10.08
CA SER A 39 -2.80 -3.46 9.96
C SER A 39 -4.08 -4.06 10.55
N GLU A 40 -4.02 -5.21 11.24
CA GLU A 40 -5.19 -5.92 11.76
C GLU A 40 -6.06 -5.07 12.70
N SER A 41 -5.46 -4.43 13.70
CA SER A 41 -6.20 -3.57 14.62
C SER A 41 -6.80 -2.36 13.89
N CYS A 42 -6.06 -1.76 12.95
CA CYS A 42 -6.55 -0.66 12.13
C CYS A 42 -7.78 -1.07 11.29
N ARG A 43 -7.80 -2.30 10.74
CA ARG A 43 -8.97 -2.85 10.02
C ARG A 43 -10.18 -3.00 10.95
N LYS A 44 -10.00 -3.59 12.13
CA LYS A 44 -11.09 -3.75 13.11
C LYS A 44 -11.67 -2.41 13.53
N THR A 45 -10.81 -1.46 13.89
CA THR A 45 -11.22 -0.10 14.25
C THR A 45 -11.90 0.61 13.09
N SER A 46 -11.46 0.41 11.84
CA SER A 46 -12.15 0.95 10.66
C SER A 46 -13.59 0.43 10.54
N VAL A 47 -13.82 -0.85 10.83
CA VAL A 47 -15.18 -1.44 10.87
C VAL A 47 -15.98 -0.82 12.00
N ASP A 48 -15.41 -0.70 13.20
CA ASP A 48 -16.12 -0.14 14.35
C ASP A 48 -16.45 1.34 14.18
N ILE A 49 -15.57 2.14 13.56
CA ILE A 49 -15.85 3.53 13.19
C ILE A 49 -17.08 3.62 12.28
N THR A 50 -17.29 2.67 11.37
CA THR A 50 -18.45 2.71 10.46
C THR A 50 -19.78 2.45 11.16
N LYS A 51 -19.75 1.88 12.37
CA LYS A 51 -20.93 1.69 13.24
C LYS A 51 -21.28 2.94 14.04
N GLU A 52 -20.48 4.00 13.94
CA GLU A 52 -20.75 5.30 14.54
C GLU A 52 -21.60 6.18 13.61
N LYS A 53 -22.33 7.14 14.19
CA LYS A 53 -23.16 8.07 13.39
C LYS A 53 -22.30 8.77 12.32
N PRO A 54 -22.71 8.83 11.04
CA PRO A 54 -21.91 9.44 9.97
C PRO A 54 -21.49 10.90 10.26
N LYS A 55 -22.33 11.65 10.99
CA LYS A 55 -21.99 13.02 11.46
C LYS A 55 -20.74 13.04 12.35
N LYS A 56 -20.56 12.03 13.22
CA LYS A 56 -19.37 11.88 14.08
C LYS A 56 -18.13 11.57 13.25
N ILE A 57 -18.24 10.69 12.26
CA ILE A 57 -17.15 10.38 11.32
C ILE A 57 -16.73 11.64 10.56
N LYS A 58 -17.70 12.41 10.03
CA LYS A 58 -17.43 13.69 9.37
C LYS A 58 -16.70 14.66 10.29
N ARG A 59 -17.13 14.74 11.55
CA ARG A 59 -16.49 15.56 12.60
C ARG A 59 -15.02 15.17 12.79
N MET A 60 -14.75 13.88 12.94
CA MET A 60 -13.42 13.30 13.13
C MET A 60 -12.49 13.55 11.94
N ILE A 61 -13.00 13.43 10.71
CA ILE A 61 -12.21 13.71 9.51
C ILE A 61 -11.89 15.21 9.41
N MET A 62 -12.86 16.08 9.70
CA MET A 62 -12.63 17.53 9.66
C MET A 62 -11.70 18.05 10.78
N SER A 63 -11.51 17.30 11.87
CA SER A 63 -10.54 17.65 12.91
C SER A 63 -9.09 17.28 12.56
N ILE A 64 -8.88 16.42 11.56
CA ILE A 64 -7.54 16.08 11.06
C ILE A 64 -7.03 17.25 10.22
N ARG A 65 -5.88 17.81 10.59
CA ARG A 65 -5.29 18.98 9.91
C ARG A 65 -3.82 18.72 9.57
N PRO A 66 -3.31 19.24 8.44
CA PRO A 66 -1.88 19.23 8.17
C PRO A 66 -1.09 19.91 9.28
N ALA A 67 0.09 19.37 9.62
CA ALA A 67 0.93 19.92 10.70
C ALA A 67 1.29 21.42 10.50
N TYR A 68 1.36 21.89 9.26
CA TYR A 68 1.63 23.29 8.92
C TYR A 68 0.40 24.20 9.02
N GLN A 69 -0.81 23.67 9.15
CA GLN A 69 -2.03 24.46 9.19
C GLN A 69 -2.41 24.78 10.63
N LYS A 70 -2.05 26.00 11.06
CA LYS A 70 -2.48 26.55 12.34
C LYS A 70 -4.00 26.75 12.39
N SER A 71 -4.56 26.60 13.59
CA SER A 71 -5.98 26.73 13.88
C SER A 71 -6.24 28.02 14.64
N LEU A 72 -7.38 28.68 14.36
CA LEU A 72 -7.79 29.87 15.12
C LEU A 72 -7.97 29.58 16.62
N GLN A 73 -8.11 28.30 17.01
CA GLN A 73 -8.16 27.88 18.42
C GLN A 73 -6.86 28.16 19.17
N GLU A 74 -5.70 28.22 18.49
CA GLU A 74 -4.43 28.63 19.09
C GLU A 74 -4.52 30.05 19.69
N TRP A 75 -5.48 30.85 19.19
CA TRP A 75 -5.73 32.23 19.58
C TRP A 75 -7.00 32.42 20.42
N MET A 76 -7.76 31.34 20.71
CA MET A 76 -8.97 31.39 21.51
C MET A 76 -8.72 31.00 22.99
N PRO A 77 -9.40 31.63 23.97
CA PRO A 77 -9.32 31.21 25.36
C PRO A 77 -9.87 29.79 25.53
N LYS A 78 -9.06 28.90 26.12
CA LYS A 78 -9.36 27.48 26.30
C LYS A 78 -10.52 27.28 27.27
N THR A 79 -11.75 27.25 26.75
CA THR A 79 -12.96 26.86 27.49
C THR A 79 -13.23 25.37 27.30
N ALA A 80 -13.63 24.70 28.37
CA ALA A 80 -13.69 23.23 28.47
C ALA A 80 -14.62 22.55 27.44
N ASP A 81 -15.63 23.27 26.91
CA ASP A 81 -16.66 22.70 26.03
C ASP A 81 -16.35 22.77 24.52
N THR A 82 -15.30 23.48 24.11
CA THR A 82 -14.92 23.61 22.69
C THR A 82 -13.65 22.86 22.31
N LEU A 83 -13.20 21.89 23.11
CA LEU A 83 -12.00 21.10 22.81
C LEU A 83 -12.26 20.06 21.72
N TRP A 84 -12.18 20.50 20.47
CA TRP A 84 -11.94 19.61 19.35
C TRP A 84 -10.47 19.16 19.43
N LYS A 85 -10.21 17.89 19.71
CA LYS A 85 -8.83 17.37 19.68
C LYS A 85 -8.31 17.43 18.24
N GLU A 86 -7.26 18.22 18.02
CA GLU A 86 -6.60 18.35 16.72
C GLU A 86 -5.54 17.27 16.57
N TYR A 87 -5.42 16.72 15.37
CA TYR A 87 -4.46 15.66 15.04
C TYR A 87 -3.60 16.10 13.85
N PRO A 88 -2.35 16.56 14.09
CA PRO A 88 -1.45 16.97 13.02
C PRO A 88 -0.99 15.75 12.21
N ILE A 89 -0.92 15.90 10.88
CA ILE A 89 -0.38 14.90 9.96
C ILE A 89 0.81 15.45 9.18
N ASP A 90 1.87 14.65 9.07
CA ASP A 90 3.11 15.03 8.37
C ASP A 90 3.06 14.79 6.86
N VAL A 91 2.31 13.78 6.38
CA VAL A 91 2.44 13.33 4.98
C VAL A 91 1.12 12.99 4.27
N LEU A 92 -0.03 13.13 4.94
CA LEU A 92 -1.27 12.60 4.37
C LEU A 92 -2.10 13.65 3.61
N SER A 93 -2.27 13.41 2.30
CA SER A 93 -3.27 14.10 1.51
C SER A 93 -4.66 13.68 2.00
N MET A 94 -5.35 14.60 2.67
CA MET A 94 -6.69 14.38 3.17
C MET A 94 -7.64 13.93 2.04
N PRO A 95 -8.37 12.83 2.20
CA PRO A 95 -9.32 12.40 1.20
C PRO A 95 -10.47 13.42 1.11
N ARG A 96 -10.46 14.25 0.05
CA ARG A 96 -11.47 15.29 -0.18
C ARG A 96 -12.82 14.73 -0.66
N ASN A 97 -12.81 13.55 -1.29
CA ASN A 97 -13.96 12.96 -1.97
C ASN A 97 -14.46 11.68 -1.25
N ILE A 98 -14.86 11.82 0.01
CA ILE A 98 -15.47 10.72 0.76
C ILE A 98 -16.94 10.57 0.37
N ASN A 99 -17.35 9.34 0.08
CA ASN A 99 -18.75 9.04 -0.23
C ASN A 99 -19.60 8.97 1.06
N TRP A 100 -20.16 10.10 1.47
CA TRP A 100 -20.99 10.21 2.68
C TRP A 100 -22.32 9.43 2.58
N LYS A 101 -22.85 9.26 1.37
CA LYS A 101 -24.06 8.46 1.14
C LYS A 101 -23.75 6.99 1.46
N ALA A 102 -22.67 6.46 0.89
CA ALA A 102 -22.23 5.09 1.17
C ALA A 102 -21.93 4.87 2.66
N LEU A 103 -21.28 5.82 3.34
CA LEU A 103 -21.05 5.69 4.80
C LEU A 103 -22.34 5.66 5.62
N SER A 104 -23.40 6.35 5.16
CA SER A 104 -24.71 6.32 5.83
C SER A 104 -25.40 4.98 5.64
N GLU A 105 -25.33 4.42 4.43
CA GLU A 105 -25.85 3.08 4.14
C GLU A 105 -25.06 1.98 4.87
N VAL A 106 -23.73 2.10 4.96
CA VAL A 106 -22.87 1.20 5.74
C VAL A 106 -23.21 1.26 7.23
N TYR A 107 -23.52 2.45 7.77
CA TYR A 107 -23.94 2.62 9.16
C TYR A 107 -25.25 1.87 9.47
N GLU A 108 -26.19 1.83 8.52
CA GLU A 108 -27.42 1.05 8.64
C GLU A 108 -27.14 -0.45 8.49
N PHE A 109 -26.29 -0.83 7.54
CA PHE A 109 -25.90 -2.22 7.27
C PHE A 109 -25.10 -2.86 8.42
N LYS A 110 -24.27 -2.09 9.12
CA LYS A 110 -23.40 -2.52 10.25
C LYS A 110 -22.53 -3.74 9.90
N PRO A 111 -21.50 -3.56 9.07
CA PRO A 111 -20.64 -4.67 8.66
C PRO A 111 -20.01 -5.37 9.88
N GLN A 112 -19.98 -6.71 9.83
CA GLN A 112 -19.40 -7.53 10.91
C GLN A 112 -17.88 -7.61 10.83
N ASN A 113 -17.33 -7.51 9.62
CA ASN A 113 -15.91 -7.64 9.35
C ASN A 113 -15.45 -6.71 8.21
N TYR A 114 -14.13 -6.66 8.00
CA TYR A 114 -13.54 -5.77 6.99
C TYR A 114 -13.84 -6.22 5.56
N GLU A 115 -14.06 -7.52 5.32
CA GLU A 115 -14.47 -8.05 4.00
C GLU A 115 -15.83 -7.48 3.59
N GLN A 116 -16.81 -7.51 4.49
CA GLN A 116 -18.14 -6.95 4.25
C GLN A 116 -18.07 -5.43 4.04
N LEU A 117 -17.22 -4.73 4.79
CA LEU A 117 -17.00 -3.30 4.60
C LEU A 117 -16.45 -3.01 3.19
N LEU A 118 -15.44 -3.75 2.73
CA LEU A 118 -14.87 -3.58 1.38
C LEU A 118 -15.86 -3.99 0.27
N GLY A 119 -16.67 -5.02 0.51
CA GLY A 119 -17.68 -5.49 -0.43
C GLY A 119 -18.86 -4.53 -0.61
N PHE A 120 -19.02 -3.55 0.29
CA PHE A 120 -20.12 -2.59 0.21
C PHE A 120 -19.91 -1.59 -0.93
N LYS A 121 -20.90 -1.47 -1.81
CA LYS A 121 -20.83 -0.59 -2.98
C LYS A 121 -20.65 0.86 -2.54
N GLY A 122 -19.61 1.52 -3.06
CA GLY A 122 -19.29 2.91 -2.74
C GLY A 122 -18.18 3.07 -1.70
N MET A 123 -17.68 1.98 -1.12
CA MET A 123 -16.48 1.97 -0.27
C MET A 123 -15.21 2.02 -1.13
N GLY A 124 -14.90 3.23 -1.61
CA GLY A 124 -13.72 3.50 -2.43
C GLY A 124 -12.44 3.74 -1.63
N PRO A 125 -11.28 3.84 -2.31
CA PRO A 125 -9.98 4.02 -1.68
C PRO A 125 -9.87 5.32 -0.86
N ALA A 126 -10.61 6.37 -1.22
CA ALA A 126 -10.66 7.62 -0.45
C ALA A 126 -11.35 7.42 0.91
N THR A 127 -12.48 6.70 0.94
CA THR A 127 -13.21 6.39 2.18
C THR A 127 -12.38 5.48 3.08
N ILE A 128 -11.77 4.42 2.53
CA ILE A 128 -10.92 3.49 3.30
C ILE A 128 -9.70 4.21 3.87
N ARG A 129 -9.05 5.09 3.10
CA ARG A 129 -7.97 5.94 3.60
C ARG A 129 -8.43 6.85 4.73
N GLY A 130 -9.62 7.45 4.61
CA GLY A 130 -10.20 8.28 5.67
C GLY A 130 -10.43 7.51 6.96
N LEU A 131 -10.96 6.28 6.88
CA LEU A 131 -11.16 5.42 8.05
C LEU A 131 -9.83 5.00 8.68
N ALA A 132 -8.84 4.62 7.87
CA ALA A 132 -7.51 4.26 8.36
C ALA A 132 -6.83 5.45 9.08
N LEU A 133 -6.98 6.67 8.56
CA LEU A 133 -6.49 7.89 9.20
C LEU A 133 -7.16 8.15 10.55
N ILE A 134 -8.48 7.99 10.63
CA ILE A 134 -9.19 8.15 11.91
C ILE A 134 -8.70 7.08 12.91
N ALA A 135 -8.59 5.83 12.48
CA ALA A 135 -8.12 4.73 13.31
C ALA A 135 -6.71 5.01 13.86
N GLU A 136 -5.79 5.47 13.01
CA GLU A 136 -4.43 5.80 13.41
C GLU A 136 -4.36 7.00 14.36
N LEU A 137 -4.98 8.13 13.97
CA LEU A 137 -4.76 9.40 14.66
C LEU A 137 -5.60 9.52 15.92
N ILE A 138 -6.87 9.12 15.85
CA ILE A 138 -7.82 9.31 16.95
C ILE A 138 -7.77 8.14 17.92
N TYR A 139 -7.69 6.92 17.39
CA TYR A 139 -7.75 5.68 18.18
C TYR A 139 -6.37 5.06 18.42
N GLY A 140 -5.30 5.55 17.78
CA GLY A 140 -3.93 5.05 17.97
C GLY A 140 -3.62 3.74 17.24
N GLU A 141 -4.53 3.24 16.41
CA GLU A 141 -4.44 1.95 15.74
C GLU A 141 -3.78 2.10 14.37
N LYS A 142 -2.45 1.97 14.34
CA LYS A 142 -1.62 2.28 13.18
C LYS A 142 -1.74 1.22 12.08
N PRO A 143 -1.94 1.61 10.81
CA PRO A 143 -1.73 0.71 9.68
C PRO A 143 -0.24 0.60 9.32
N SER A 144 0.07 -0.37 8.47
CA SER A 144 1.35 -0.42 7.78
C SER A 144 1.46 0.69 6.73
N TRP A 145 2.55 1.46 6.81
CA TRP A 145 2.94 2.47 5.84
C TRP A 145 4.03 1.98 4.87
N LYS A 146 4.37 0.69 4.94
CA LYS A 146 5.40 0.05 4.12
C LYS A 146 4.81 -0.37 2.78
N ASP A 147 5.53 -0.08 1.70
CA ASP A 147 5.12 -0.53 0.38
C ASP A 147 5.21 -2.06 0.24
N PRO A 148 4.10 -2.77 -0.06
CA PRO A 148 4.10 -4.23 -0.15
C PRO A 148 4.62 -4.78 -1.49
N VAL A 149 5.10 -3.91 -2.40
CA VAL A 149 5.78 -4.34 -3.64
C VAL A 149 6.99 -5.20 -3.31
N LYS A 150 7.00 -6.44 -3.81
CA LYS A 150 8.08 -7.42 -3.63
C LYS A 150 9.06 -7.42 -4.80
N TYR A 151 8.55 -7.29 -6.02
CA TYR A 151 9.34 -7.40 -7.24
C TYR A 151 9.13 -6.18 -8.14
N SER A 152 10.13 -5.87 -8.95
CA SER A 152 10.01 -4.92 -10.06
C SER A 152 10.11 -5.65 -11.41
N PHE A 153 9.67 -5.00 -12.46
CA PHE A 153 9.80 -5.51 -13.82
C PHE A 153 11.26 -5.35 -14.26
N ALA A 154 11.90 -6.45 -14.67
CA ALA A 154 13.25 -6.39 -15.22
C ALA A 154 13.28 -5.67 -16.58
N TYR A 155 12.30 -5.94 -17.44
CA TYR A 155 12.17 -5.33 -18.76
C TYR A 155 10.70 -5.10 -19.12
N GLY A 156 10.41 -3.94 -19.73
CA GLY A 156 9.04 -3.59 -20.12
C GLY A 156 8.19 -3.10 -18.95
N GLY A 157 6.87 -3.07 -19.16
CA GLY A 157 5.90 -2.62 -18.15
C GLY A 157 4.59 -3.39 -18.24
N LYS A 158 3.65 -3.11 -17.33
CA LYS A 158 2.34 -3.77 -17.32
C LYS A 158 1.44 -3.36 -18.49
N ASP A 159 1.72 -2.22 -19.11
CA ASP A 159 0.76 -1.44 -19.89
C ASP A 159 0.38 -2.06 -21.25
N GLY A 160 0.91 -3.23 -21.61
CA GLY A 160 0.62 -3.92 -22.88
C GLY A 160 1.17 -3.22 -24.13
N VAL A 161 1.82 -2.06 -23.95
CA VAL A 161 2.47 -1.30 -25.02
C VAL A 161 3.85 -1.91 -25.30
N PRO A 162 4.11 -2.38 -26.53
CA PRO A 162 5.45 -2.81 -26.94
C PRO A 162 6.42 -1.64 -26.81
N ARG A 163 7.45 -1.78 -25.96
CA ARG A 163 8.54 -0.82 -25.87
C ARG A 163 9.75 -1.33 -26.63
N PRO A 164 10.58 -0.45 -27.21
CA PRO A 164 11.85 -0.85 -27.79
C PRO A 164 12.68 -1.65 -26.78
N VAL A 165 13.35 -2.71 -27.26
CA VAL A 165 14.20 -3.55 -26.42
C VAL A 165 15.34 -2.70 -25.87
N ASN A 166 15.39 -2.52 -24.55
CA ASN A 166 16.48 -1.81 -23.89
C ASN A 166 17.69 -2.74 -23.76
N ARG A 167 18.48 -2.83 -24.84
CA ARG A 167 19.69 -3.67 -24.91
C ARG A 167 20.69 -3.32 -23.80
N ARG A 168 20.87 -2.02 -23.50
CA ARG A 168 21.80 -1.56 -22.45
C ARG A 168 21.47 -2.15 -21.08
N ALA A 169 20.20 -2.12 -20.68
CA ALA A 169 19.76 -2.68 -19.40
C ALA A 169 19.91 -4.22 -19.36
N MET A 170 19.69 -4.89 -20.50
CA MET A 170 19.91 -6.33 -20.61
C MET A 170 21.40 -6.68 -20.47
N ASP A 171 22.26 -5.93 -21.15
CA ASP A 171 23.71 -6.09 -21.09
C ASP A 171 24.25 -5.86 -19.66
N GLU A 172 23.73 -4.84 -18.97
CA GLU A 172 24.05 -4.56 -17.57
C GLU A 172 23.64 -5.72 -16.65
N SER A 173 22.42 -6.24 -16.83
CA SER A 173 21.93 -7.39 -16.06
C SER A 173 22.78 -8.64 -16.29
N ILE A 174 23.20 -8.90 -17.53
CA ILE A 174 24.12 -10.00 -17.87
C ILE A 174 25.46 -9.82 -17.13
N ARG A 175 25.99 -8.59 -17.08
CA ARG A 175 27.25 -8.29 -16.38
C ARG A 175 27.13 -8.53 -14.87
N ILE A 176 26.05 -8.05 -14.24
CA ILE A 176 25.79 -8.25 -12.81
C ILE A 176 25.68 -9.75 -12.50
N LEU A 177 24.94 -10.52 -13.30
CA LEU A 177 24.80 -11.97 -13.12
C LEU A 177 26.15 -12.70 -13.29
N LYS A 178 26.95 -12.32 -14.28
CA LYS A 178 28.28 -12.87 -14.50
C LYS A 178 29.19 -12.61 -13.29
N GLN A 179 29.21 -11.38 -12.78
CA GLN A 179 30.00 -11.00 -11.62
C GLN A 179 29.54 -11.75 -10.36
N ALA A 180 28.23 -11.84 -10.13
CA ALA A 180 27.68 -12.58 -9.00
C ALA A 180 28.09 -14.07 -9.02
N ILE A 181 28.09 -14.72 -10.19
CA ILE A 181 28.54 -16.12 -10.31
C ILE A 181 30.06 -16.25 -10.07
N GLN A 182 30.85 -15.27 -10.50
CA GLN A 182 32.30 -15.26 -10.30
C GLN A 182 32.67 -15.06 -8.82
N GLU A 183 31.98 -14.15 -8.13
CA GLU A 183 32.22 -13.84 -6.71
C GLU A 183 31.56 -14.83 -5.74
N ALA A 184 30.57 -15.61 -6.20
CA ALA A 184 29.92 -16.61 -5.38
C ALA A 184 30.93 -17.63 -4.82
N LYS A 185 30.83 -17.91 -3.51
CA LYS A 185 31.59 -18.93 -2.78
C LYS A 185 31.03 -20.34 -3.07
N ILE A 186 31.13 -20.76 -4.32
CA ILE A 186 30.67 -22.07 -4.82
C ILE A 186 31.85 -22.88 -5.39
N GLY A 187 31.66 -24.19 -5.52
CA GLY A 187 32.69 -25.06 -6.10
C GLY A 187 32.99 -24.72 -7.56
N ASN A 188 34.24 -24.93 -8.00
CA ASN A 188 34.68 -24.61 -9.36
C ASN A 188 33.82 -25.28 -10.45
N LYS A 189 33.39 -26.54 -10.25
CA LYS A 189 32.49 -27.23 -11.20
C LYS A 189 31.13 -26.53 -11.33
N GLU A 190 30.55 -26.07 -10.22
CA GLU A 190 29.26 -25.38 -10.21
C GLU A 190 29.37 -23.99 -10.85
N ARG A 191 30.46 -23.28 -10.58
CA ARG A 191 30.76 -22.00 -11.21
C ARG A 191 30.84 -22.12 -12.73
N THR A 192 31.64 -23.06 -13.24
CA THR A 192 31.78 -23.29 -14.69
C THR A 192 30.46 -23.67 -15.33
N ARG A 193 29.69 -24.58 -14.71
CA ARG A 193 28.37 -24.97 -15.22
C ARG A 193 27.39 -23.80 -15.26
N SER A 194 27.44 -22.91 -14.27
CA SER A 194 26.58 -21.74 -14.19
C SER A 194 26.94 -20.69 -15.25
N LEU A 195 28.23 -20.44 -15.47
CA LEU A 195 28.70 -19.55 -16.54
C LEU A 195 28.36 -20.09 -17.95
N GLN A 196 28.50 -21.40 -18.17
CA GLN A 196 28.09 -22.03 -19.44
C GLN A 196 26.59 -21.89 -19.69
N ARG A 197 25.76 -22.03 -18.64
CA ARG A 197 24.31 -21.79 -18.74
C ARG A 197 24.01 -20.34 -19.07
N LEU A 198 24.68 -19.39 -18.41
CA LEU A 198 24.50 -17.96 -18.69
C LEU A 198 24.84 -17.63 -20.15
N ARG A 199 25.95 -18.17 -20.69
CA ARG A 199 26.36 -17.94 -22.09
C ARG A 199 25.31 -18.33 -23.11
N ARG A 200 24.44 -19.33 -22.84
CA ARG A 200 23.35 -19.74 -23.75
C ARG A 200 22.30 -18.65 -23.97
N PHE A 201 22.16 -17.71 -23.04
CA PHE A 201 21.16 -16.63 -23.10
C PHE A 201 21.75 -15.30 -23.57
N VAL A 202 23.06 -15.24 -23.83
CA VAL A 202 23.77 -14.01 -24.20
C VAL A 202 24.00 -13.98 -25.72
N PRO A 203 23.68 -12.88 -26.42
CA PRO A 203 23.96 -12.76 -27.85
C PRO A 203 25.46 -12.88 -28.15
N ALA A 204 25.81 -13.50 -29.29
CA ALA A 204 27.19 -13.82 -29.65
C ALA A 204 28.11 -12.58 -29.71
N ASN A 205 27.52 -11.42 -29.99
CA ASN A 205 28.12 -10.12 -30.22
C ASN A 205 28.63 -9.45 -28.92
N MET A 206 28.24 -9.99 -27.76
CA MET A 206 28.67 -9.52 -26.46
C MET A 206 29.93 -10.31 -26.06
N ILE A 207 31.09 -9.70 -26.30
CA ILE A 207 32.42 -10.15 -25.86
C ILE A 207 32.94 -9.13 -24.85
#